data_AF-A0A8H7R959-F1
#
_entry.id   AF-A0A8H7R959-F1
#
_cell.length_a   1.000
_cell.length_b   1.000
_cell.length_c   1.000
_cell.angle_alpha   90.00
_cell.angle_beta   90.00
_cell.angle_gamma   90.00
#
_symmetry.space_group_name_H-M   'P 1'
#
loop_
_entity.id
_entity.type
_entity.pdbx_description
1 polymer ?
#
loop_
_entity_poly.entity_id
_entity_poly.type
_entity_poly.pdbx_seq_one_letter_code
_entity_poly.pdbx_strand_id
1 'polypeptide(L)'
;MGFKSKRKIKTNFVSAANKKLRLAWDRKHRQLTVSDWRKWVFSGKTRVNMGGSDSESFYWSDVPGTNRPHQVRPQVQGISDGVMVWGCISGDRPGYSTAIIDGAIDSNKYVEILKTSLMQTLE
;
A
#
# COMPACT_ATOMS: atom_id res chain seq x y z
N MET A 1 20.82 31.43 10.15
CA MET A 1 20.59 30.71 8.88
C MET A 1 19.12 30.33 8.79
N GLY A 2 18.37 30.85 7.81
CA GLY A 2 16.89 30.80 7.74
C GLY A 2 16.32 29.65 6.92
N PHE A 3 16.96 28.48 6.94
CA PHE A 3 16.51 27.32 6.16
C PHE A 3 15.15 26.82 6.66
N LYS A 4 14.21 26.57 5.72
CA LYS A 4 12.89 25.99 6.02
C LYS A 4 12.70 24.73 5.20
N SER A 5 12.46 23.60 5.85
CA SER A 5 12.03 22.38 5.18
C SER A 5 10.58 22.53 4.72
N LYS A 6 10.25 22.02 3.53
CA LYS A 6 8.88 21.97 3.02
C LYS A 6 8.59 20.56 2.50
N ARG A 7 7.48 19.98 2.95
CA ARG A 7 6.98 18.67 2.50
C ARG A 7 6.06 18.84 1.30
N LYS A 8 6.16 17.95 0.30
CA LYS A 8 5.16 17.86 -0.77
C LYS A 8 3.99 17.02 -0.25
N ILE A 9 2.78 17.58 -0.14
CA ILE A 9 1.60 16.82 0.31
C ILE A 9 1.09 15.98 -0.85
N LYS A 10 1.41 14.68 -0.86
CA LYS A 10 0.64 13.69 -1.64
C LYS A 10 -0.66 13.41 -0.88
N THR A 11 -1.80 13.75 -1.46
CA THR A 11 -3.10 13.34 -0.94
C THR A 11 -3.85 12.55 -2.00
N ASN A 12 -4.49 11.46 -1.57
CA ASN A 12 -5.42 10.72 -2.41
C ASN A 12 -6.76 11.45 -2.40
N PHE A 13 -7.19 11.95 -3.56
CA PHE A 13 -8.50 12.58 -3.67
C PHE A 13 -9.60 11.52 -3.57
N VAL A 14 -10.50 11.65 -2.60
CA VAL A 14 -11.68 10.80 -2.47
C VAL A 14 -12.88 11.57 -2.98
N SER A 15 -13.55 11.06 -4.03
CA SER A 15 -14.75 11.69 -4.60
C SER A 15 -15.88 11.80 -3.57
N ALA A 16 -16.78 12.76 -3.77
CA ALA A 16 -17.95 12.92 -2.88
C ALA A 16 -18.81 11.65 -2.80
N ALA A 17 -18.95 10.92 -3.91
CA ALA A 17 -19.63 9.64 -3.97
C ALA A 17 -18.92 8.58 -3.08
N ASN A 18 -17.60 8.44 -3.21
CA ASN A 18 -16.84 7.49 -2.40
C ASN A 18 -16.85 7.85 -0.91
N LYS A 19 -16.89 9.15 -0.56
CA LYS A 19 -17.07 9.59 0.84
C LYS A 19 -18.40 9.11 1.41
N LYS A 20 -19.50 9.25 0.66
CA LYS A 20 -20.83 8.77 1.07
C LYS A 20 -20.85 7.25 1.28
N LEU A 21 -20.27 6.49 0.35
CA LEU A 21 -20.19 5.03 0.46
C LEU A 21 -19.37 4.58 1.67
N ARG A 22 -18.21 5.20 1.90
CA ARG A 22 -17.37 4.93 3.09
C ARG A 22 -18.10 5.23 4.39
N LEU A 23 -18.81 6.35 4.47
CA LEU A 23 -19.59 6.72 5.66
C LEU A 23 -20.76 5.75 5.90
N ALA A 24 -21.45 5.31 4.84
CA ALA A 24 -22.53 4.33 4.95
C ALA A 24 -22.00 2.98 5.45
N TRP A 25 -20.85 2.53 4.93
CA TRP A 25 -20.18 1.31 5.39
C TRP A 25 -19.77 1.42 6.87
N ASP A 26 -19.16 2.52 7.28
CA ASP A 26 -18.78 2.76 8.67
C ASP A 26 -20.01 2.74 9.60
N ARG A 27 -21.06 3.49 9.27
CA ARG A 27 -22.31 3.52 10.05
C ARG A 27 -22.97 2.16 10.19
N LYS A 28 -22.88 1.31 9.17
CA LYS A 28 -23.42 -0.06 9.17
C LYS A 28 -22.65 -0.99 10.11
N HIS A 29 -21.33 -0.84 10.19
CA HIS A 29 -20.46 -1.74 10.95
C HIS A 29 -19.98 -1.17 12.30
N ARG A 30 -20.39 0.05 12.66
CA ARG A 30 -19.95 0.75 13.89
C ARG A 30 -20.22 0.00 15.21
N GLN A 31 -21.18 -0.92 15.22
CA GLN A 31 -21.55 -1.71 16.40
C GLN A 31 -20.89 -3.10 16.42
N LEU A 32 -20.04 -3.43 15.45
CA LEU A 32 -19.32 -4.70 15.45
C LEU A 32 -18.36 -4.77 16.64
N THR A 33 -18.46 -5.87 17.39
CA THR A 33 -17.58 -6.13 18.53
C THR A 33 -16.22 -6.65 18.06
N VAL A 34 -15.23 -6.70 18.98
CA VAL A 34 -13.94 -7.36 18.70
C VAL A 34 -14.15 -8.81 18.26
N SER A 35 -15.10 -9.53 18.87
CA SER A 35 -15.42 -10.90 18.48
C SER A 35 -15.99 -11.00 17.07
N ASP A 36 -16.70 -9.98 16.58
CA ASP A 36 -17.21 -9.97 15.22
C ASP A 36 -16.10 -9.68 14.21
N TRP A 37 -15.22 -8.73 14.51
CA TRP A 37 -14.06 -8.45 13.67
C TRP A 37 -13.10 -9.63 13.57
N ARG A 38 -12.98 -10.44 14.63
CA ARG A 38 -12.14 -11.65 14.59
C ARG A 38 -12.60 -12.70 13.56
N LYS A 39 -13.88 -12.69 13.20
CA LYS A 39 -14.44 -13.59 12.17
C LYS A 39 -14.06 -13.16 10.74
N TRP A 40 -13.46 -12.00 10.57
CA TRP A 40 -13.12 -11.45 9.26
C TRP A 40 -11.68 -11.82 8.90
N VAL A 41 -11.47 -12.06 7.60
CA VAL A 41 -10.13 -12.16 7.02
C VAL A 41 -9.92 -10.97 6.11
N PHE A 42 -8.90 -10.16 6.43
CA PHE A 42 -8.48 -9.05 5.60
C PHE A 42 -7.41 -9.55 4.63
N SER A 43 -7.54 -9.21 3.36
CA SER A 43 -6.53 -9.53 2.35
C SER A 43 -6.09 -8.27 1.61
N GLY A 44 -4.86 -8.30 1.10
CA GLY A 44 -4.28 -7.17 0.42
C GLY A 44 -3.14 -7.57 -0.51
N LYS A 45 -2.72 -6.62 -1.35
CA LYS A 45 -1.53 -6.73 -2.19
C LYS A 45 -0.61 -5.57 -1.86
N THR A 46 0.68 -5.85 -1.77
CA THR A 46 1.70 -4.82 -1.59
C THR A 46 2.88 -5.08 -2.50
N ARG A 47 3.57 -4.01 -2.92
CA ARG A 47 4.83 -4.11 -3.65
C ARG A 47 5.98 -3.96 -2.66
N VAL A 48 6.90 -4.91 -2.67
CA VAL A 48 8.12 -4.85 -1.85
C VAL A 48 9.29 -4.46 -2.76
N ASN A 49 9.74 -3.22 -2.66
CA ASN A 49 10.83 -2.70 -3.49
C ASN A 49 12.19 -3.10 -2.92
N MET A 50 13.07 -3.67 -3.76
CA MET A 50 14.46 -3.98 -3.37
C MET A 50 15.37 -2.72 -3.41
N GLY A 51 15.10 -1.77 -4.33
CA GLY A 51 15.93 -0.59 -4.58
C GLY A 51 15.68 0.62 -3.66
N GLY A 52 15.04 0.42 -2.50
CA GLY A 52 14.69 1.48 -1.56
C GLY A 52 13.23 1.96 -1.66
N SER A 53 12.82 2.77 -0.67
CA SER A 53 11.43 3.20 -0.52
C SER A 53 10.98 4.22 -1.59
N ASP A 54 9.71 4.18 -1.97
CA ASP A 54 9.05 5.26 -2.73
C ASP A 54 8.82 6.53 -1.90
N SER A 55 9.42 6.61 -0.71
CA SER A 55 9.16 7.65 0.29
C SER A 55 9.60 9.04 -0.17
N GLU A 56 9.10 10.04 0.54
CA GLU A 56 9.38 11.45 0.33
C GLU A 56 10.88 11.72 0.53
N SER A 57 11.48 12.42 -0.43
CA SER A 57 12.84 12.93 -0.31
C SER A 57 12.77 14.37 0.22
N PHE A 58 13.61 14.67 1.21
CA PHE A 58 13.81 16.03 1.72
C PHE A 58 15.15 16.55 1.17
N TYR A 59 15.18 17.83 0.79
CA TYR A 59 16.43 18.53 0.46
C TYR A 59 16.45 19.89 1.14
N TRP A 60 17.65 20.40 1.38
CA TRP A 60 17.90 21.73 1.92
C TRP A 60 18.28 22.68 0.78
N SER A 61 17.78 23.91 0.79
CA SER A 61 18.15 24.95 -0.18
C SER A 61 18.29 26.32 0.48
N ASP A 62 19.35 27.04 0.12
CA ASP A 62 19.68 28.41 0.53
C ASP A 62 19.22 29.47 -0.48
N VAL A 63 18.89 29.10 -1.72
CA VAL A 63 18.59 30.06 -2.80
C VAL A 63 17.41 29.59 -3.68
N PRO A 64 16.55 30.50 -4.17
CA PRO A 64 15.64 30.21 -5.28
C PRO A 64 16.44 30.12 -6.58
N GLY A 65 16.44 28.97 -7.26
CA GLY A 65 17.21 28.77 -8.48
C GLY A 65 17.19 27.33 -9.01
N THR A 66 18.10 27.03 -9.95
CA THR A 66 18.27 25.72 -10.60
C THR A 66 18.71 24.66 -9.59
N ASN A 67 18.05 23.50 -9.59
CA ASN A 67 18.35 22.41 -8.66
C ASN A 67 19.78 21.88 -8.86
N ARG A 68 20.56 21.81 -7.77
CA ARG A 68 21.87 21.14 -7.75
C ARG A 68 21.69 19.61 -7.74
N PRO A 69 22.69 18.82 -8.19
CA PRO A 69 22.57 17.36 -8.23
C PRO A 69 22.15 16.69 -6.91
N HIS A 70 22.59 17.20 -5.75
CA HIS A 70 22.20 16.69 -4.43
C HIS A 70 20.77 17.09 -4.00
N GLN A 71 20.13 18.01 -4.73
CA GLN A 71 18.75 18.46 -4.52
C GLN A 71 17.76 17.75 -5.46
N VAL A 72 18.26 16.92 -6.38
CA VAL A 72 17.47 16.12 -7.32
C VAL A 72 17.58 14.66 -6.92
N ARG A 73 16.44 13.99 -6.72
CA ARG A 73 16.43 12.53 -6.57
C ARG A 73 16.72 11.91 -7.93
N PRO A 74 17.83 11.16 -8.12
CA PRO A 74 18.05 10.44 -9.36
C PRO A 74 16.90 9.46 -9.56
N GLN A 75 16.22 9.55 -10.71
CA GLN A 75 15.27 8.51 -11.11
C GLN A 75 16.10 7.35 -11.64
N VAL A 76 16.27 6.31 -10.83
CA VAL A 76 16.93 5.09 -11.29
C VAL A 76 16.04 4.47 -12.35
N GLN A 77 16.44 4.58 -13.62
CA GLN A 77 15.79 3.92 -14.73
C GLN A 77 16.48 2.57 -14.91
N GLY A 78 15.78 1.50 -14.50
CA GLY A 78 16.28 0.12 -14.57
C GLY A 78 16.27 -0.57 -13.21
N ILE A 79 15.59 -1.71 -13.14
CA ILE A 79 15.50 -2.64 -12.00
C ILE A 79 14.74 -2.08 -10.79
N SER A 80 13.51 -1.61 -11.00
CA SER A 80 12.58 -1.34 -9.88
C SER A 80 11.56 -2.45 -9.71
N ASP A 81 11.83 -3.68 -10.14
CA ASP A 81 10.83 -4.76 -10.15
C ASP A 81 10.68 -5.34 -8.73
N GLY A 82 10.21 -4.51 -7.80
CA GLY A 82 9.77 -4.93 -6.50
C GLY A 82 8.75 -6.05 -6.64
N VAL A 83 8.84 -7.06 -5.79
CA VAL A 83 7.97 -8.23 -5.83
C VAL A 83 6.60 -7.83 -5.33
N MET A 84 5.57 -8.13 -6.13
CA MET A 84 4.19 -8.00 -5.68
C MET A 84 3.88 -9.19 -4.77
N VAL A 85 3.42 -8.93 -3.56
CA VAL A 85 3.05 -9.96 -2.59
C VAL A 85 1.56 -9.82 -2.30
N TRP A 86 0.84 -10.93 -2.40
CA TRP A 86 -0.50 -11.05 -1.82
C TRP A 86 -0.40 -11.68 -0.44
N GLY A 87 -1.23 -11.26 0.49
CA GLY A 87 -1.36 -11.92 1.78
C GLY A 87 -2.68 -11.58 2.45
N CYS A 88 -2.96 -12.31 3.54
CA CYS A 88 -4.11 -12.07 4.37
C CYS A 88 -3.78 -12.17 5.87
N ILE A 89 -4.69 -11.64 6.69
CA ILE A 89 -4.62 -11.67 8.15
C ILE A 89 -6.02 -11.88 8.71
N SER A 90 -6.14 -12.79 9.68
CA SER A 90 -7.37 -12.98 10.47
C SER A 90 -7.23 -12.28 11.82
N GLY A 91 -8.30 -12.29 12.61
CA GLY A 91 -8.26 -11.74 13.97
C GLY A 91 -7.27 -12.42 14.92
N ASP A 92 -6.86 -13.65 14.60
CA ASP A 92 -6.07 -14.49 15.51
C ASP A 92 -4.63 -14.72 15.02
N ARG A 93 -4.39 -14.71 13.70
CA ARG A 93 -3.06 -15.01 13.14
C ARG A 93 -2.83 -14.36 11.76
N PRO A 94 -1.57 -14.14 11.38
CA PRO A 94 -1.20 -13.96 9.99
C PRO A 94 -1.67 -15.16 9.16
N GLY A 95 -2.20 -14.88 7.97
CA GLY A 95 -2.50 -15.89 6.97
C GLY A 95 -1.32 -16.18 6.06
N TYR A 96 -1.54 -17.07 5.09
CA TYR A 96 -0.55 -17.35 4.07
C TYR A 96 -0.35 -16.16 3.13
N SER A 97 0.86 -16.06 2.59
CA SER A 97 1.24 -15.04 1.61
C SER A 97 1.85 -15.69 0.38
N THR A 98 1.59 -15.09 -0.78
CA THR A 98 2.07 -15.57 -2.08
C THR A 98 2.84 -14.46 -2.78
N ALA A 99 4.08 -14.75 -3.17
CA ALA A 99 4.84 -13.89 -4.07
C ALA A 99 4.28 -14.04 -5.50
N ILE A 100 4.00 -12.91 -6.13
CA ILE A 100 3.54 -12.82 -7.52
C ILE A 100 4.76 -12.41 -8.33
N ILE A 101 5.37 -13.39 -9.00
CA ILE A 101 6.65 -13.23 -9.70
C ILE A 101 6.43 -12.77 -11.16
N ASP A 102 5.32 -13.20 -11.78
CA ASP A 102 5.04 -12.91 -13.19
C ASP A 102 4.04 -11.77 -13.38
N GLY A 103 4.55 -10.54 -13.33
CA GLY A 103 3.87 -9.34 -13.82
C GLY A 103 2.58 -8.93 -13.08
N ALA A 104 1.69 -8.24 -13.80
CA ALA A 104 0.42 -7.79 -13.26
C ALA A 104 -0.52 -8.98 -12.98
N ILE A 105 -1.14 -8.98 -11.81
CA ILE A 105 -2.09 -10.01 -11.43
C ILE A 105 -3.40 -9.87 -12.21
N ASP A 106 -3.71 -10.89 -13.01
CA ASP A 106 -5.01 -11.04 -13.64
C ASP A 106 -6.06 -11.64 -12.68
N SER A 107 -7.31 -11.68 -13.12
CA SER A 107 -8.42 -12.22 -12.33
C SER A 107 -8.29 -13.72 -12.05
N ASN A 108 -7.73 -14.49 -12.98
CA ASN A 108 -7.66 -15.95 -12.87
C ASN A 108 -6.62 -16.36 -11.82
N LYS A 109 -5.43 -15.77 -11.87
CA LYS A 109 -4.39 -15.90 -10.85
C LYS A 109 -4.91 -15.46 -9.48
N TYR A 110 -5.71 -14.39 -9.43
CA TYR A 110 -6.29 -13.97 -8.17
C TYR A 110 -7.27 -15.01 -7.60
N VAL A 111 -8.14 -15.59 -8.44
CA VAL A 111 -9.05 -16.68 -8.02
C VAL A 111 -8.27 -17.90 -7.54
N GLU A 112 -7.16 -18.24 -8.21
CA GLU A 112 -6.28 -19.33 -7.79
C GLU A 112 -5.67 -19.08 -6.41
N ILE A 113 -5.15 -17.87 -6.15
CA ILE A 113 -4.64 -17.46 -4.84
C ILE A 113 -5.72 -17.58 -3.75
N LEU A 114 -6.96 -17.20 -4.06
CA LEU A 114 -8.09 -17.36 -3.12
C LEU A 114 -8.42 -18.83 -2.87
N LYS A 115 -8.39 -19.68 -3.89
CA LYS A 115 -8.67 -21.13 -3.75
C LYS A 115 -7.55 -21.89 -3.02
N THR A 116 -6.34 -21.34 -3.00
CA THR A 116 -5.16 -21.96 -2.40
C THR A 116 -4.81 -21.29 -1.08
N SER A 117 -4.10 -20.16 -1.13
CA SER A 117 -3.48 -19.52 0.02
C SER A 117 -4.51 -18.97 1.02
N LEU A 118 -5.66 -18.46 0.54
CA LEU A 118 -6.73 -18.05 1.45
C LEU A 118 -7.40 -19.27 2.10
N MET A 119 -7.76 -20.31 1.33
CA MET A 119 -8.39 -21.51 1.90
C MET A 119 -7.50 -22.21 2.93
N GLN A 120 -6.20 -22.35 2.65
CA GLN A 120 -5.22 -22.87 3.61
C GLN A 120 -5.11 -22.03 4.88
N THR A 121 -5.42 -20.72 4.82
CA THR A 121 -5.45 -19.86 6.01
C THR A 121 -6.66 -20.15 6.90
N LEU A 122 -7.74 -20.65 6.31
CA LEU A 122 -9.00 -20.93 7.01
C LEU A 122 -9.07 -22.35 7.58
N GLU A 123 -8.24 -23.26 7.07
CA GLU A 123 -7.91 -24.55 7.68
C GLU A 123 -7.10 -24.37 8.98
#